data_AF-A0A2U2ZUL7-F1
#
_entry.id   AF-A0A2U2ZUL7-F1
#
_cell.length_a   1.000
_cell.length_b   1.000
_cell.length_c   1.000
_cell.angle_alpha   90.00
_cell.angle_beta   90.00
_cell.angle_gamma   90.00
#
_symmetry.space_group_name_H-M   'P 1'
#
loop_
_entity.id
_entity.type
_entity.pdbx_description
1 polymer ?
#
loop_
_entity_poly.entity_id
_entity_poly.type
_entity_poly.pdbx_seq_one_letter_code
_entity_poly.pdbx_strand_id
1 'polypeptide(L)'
;MDLATLLEETELIAGAGDADDALDLVKRLIRSEQVAWACEIRRSVTKGQLDAERLIAAGEKIRREAIAHREQARRDLMAATRALLRGGEDNIITRGARELARFI
;
A
#
# COMPACT_ATOMS: atom_id res chain seq x y z
N MET A 1 -2.03 10.36 -0.65
CA MET A 1 -1.03 10.23 0.43
C MET A 1 -0.20 8.98 0.16
N ASP A 2 1.11 9.01 0.37
CA ASP A 2 1.93 7.80 0.23
C ASP A 2 1.98 6.97 1.52
N LEU A 3 2.54 5.77 1.42
CA LEU A 3 2.59 4.81 2.53
C LEU A 3 3.46 5.32 3.69
N ALA A 4 4.57 6.02 3.42
CA ALA A 4 5.48 6.47 4.48
C ALA A 4 4.81 7.55 5.33
N THR A 5 4.17 8.53 4.68
CA THR A 5 3.39 9.56 5.38
C THR A 5 2.27 8.95 6.22
N LEU A 6 1.55 7.95 5.68
CA LEU A 6 0.49 7.29 6.43
C LEU A 6 1.02 6.62 7.70
N LEU A 7 2.12 5.88 7.62
CA LEU A 7 2.68 5.16 8.76
C LEU A 7 3.16 6.12 9.85
N GLU A 8 3.87 7.18 9.46
CA GLU A 8 4.29 8.25 10.38
C GLU A 8 3.09 8.90 11.08
N GLU A 9 2.06 9.29 10.33
CA GLU A 9 0.86 9.88 10.92
C GLU A 9 0.14 8.91 11.86
N THR A 10 0.06 7.61 11.54
CA THR A 10 -0.53 6.63 12.45
C THR A 10 0.23 6.48 13.76
N GLU A 11 1.57 6.54 13.73
CA GLU A 11 2.40 6.49 14.94
C GLU A 11 2.21 7.75 15.79
N LEU A 12 2.18 8.93 15.17
CA LEU A 12 1.93 10.20 15.85
C LEU A 12 0.56 10.24 16.53
N ILE A 13 -0.49 9.83 15.81
CA ILE A 13 -1.86 9.82 16.34
C ILE A 13 -2.00 8.80 17.48
N ALA A 14 -1.40 7.62 17.33
CA ALA A 14 -1.40 6.61 18.39
C ALA A 14 -0.67 7.13 19.65
N GLY A 15 0.44 7.85 19.48
CA GLY A 15 1.16 8.48 20.58
C GLY A 15 0.39 9.62 21.26
N ALA A 16 -0.38 10.40 20.49
CA ALA A 16 -1.22 11.48 21.02
C ALA A 16 -2.50 10.97 21.70
N GLY A 17 -3.04 9.84 21.24
CA GLY A 17 -4.29 9.28 21.78
C GLY A 17 -5.56 9.97 21.28
N ASP A 18 -5.46 10.85 20.28
CA ASP A 18 -6.56 11.67 19.81
C ASP A 18 -7.41 10.93 18.76
N ALA A 19 -8.67 10.68 19.10
CA ALA A 19 -9.63 10.03 18.22
C ALA A 19 -10.07 10.91 17.05
N ASP A 20 -10.11 12.24 17.23
CA ASP A 20 -10.53 13.16 16.18
C ASP A 20 -9.47 13.25 15.07
N ASP A 21 -8.19 13.24 15.45
CA ASP A 21 -7.08 13.17 14.48
C ASP A 21 -7.14 11.88 13.66
N ALA A 22 -7.44 10.73 14.29
CA ALA A 22 -7.63 9.47 13.58
C ALA A 22 -8.80 9.54 12.59
N LEU A 23 -9.91 10.19 12.95
CA LEU A 23 -11.05 10.40 12.06
C LEU A 23 -10.75 11.38 10.93
N ASP A 24 -9.93 12.40 11.18
CA ASP A 24 -9.48 13.33 10.15
C ASP A 24 -8.52 12.67 9.16
N LEU A 25 -7.64 11.79 9.63
CA LEU A 25 -6.84 10.90 8.78
C LEU A 25 -7.74 10.05 7.88
N VAL A 26 -8.80 9.44 8.42
CA VAL A 26 -9.78 8.66 7.65
C VAL A 26 -10.43 9.51 6.54
N LYS A 27 -10.82 10.75 6.84
CA LYS A 27 -11.40 11.67 5.82
C LYS A 27 -10.39 11.96 4.70
N ARG A 28 -9.12 12.21 5.04
CA ARG A 28 -8.05 12.46 4.05
C ARG A 28 -7.79 11.24 3.16
N LEU A 29 -7.81 10.04 3.75
CA LEU A 29 -7.68 8.78 3.02
C LEU A 29 -8.84 8.57 2.03
N ILE A 30 -10.07 8.83 2.44
CA ILE A 30 -11.25 8.75 1.56
C ILE A 30 -11.13 9.72 0.39
N ARG A 31 -10.73 10.97 0.64
CA ARG A 31 -10.51 11.96 -0.43
C ARG A 31 -9.40 11.55 -1.41
N SER A 32 -8.45 10.73 -0.96
CA SER A 32 -7.38 10.18 -1.78
C SER A 32 -7.73 8.82 -2.39
N GLU A 33 -9.00 8.40 -2.33
CA GLU A 33 -9.50 7.11 -2.83
C GLU A 33 -8.89 5.86 -2.16
N GLN A 34 -8.22 6.03 -1.02
CA GLN A 34 -7.60 4.95 -0.23
C GLN A 34 -8.60 4.35 0.76
N VAL A 35 -9.75 3.91 0.26
CA VAL A 35 -10.90 3.48 1.07
C VAL A 35 -10.56 2.28 1.97
N ALA A 36 -9.77 1.32 1.47
CA ALA A 36 -9.38 0.15 2.26
C ALA A 36 -8.57 0.54 3.51
N TRP A 37 -7.60 1.43 3.35
CA TRP A 37 -6.81 1.95 4.46
C TRP A 37 -7.68 2.77 5.40
N ALA A 38 -8.56 3.62 4.88
CA ALA A 38 -9.50 4.39 5.68
C ALA A 38 -10.38 3.49 6.57
N CYS A 39 -10.89 2.38 6.04
CA CYS A 39 -11.67 1.42 6.81
C CYS A 39 -10.85 0.74 7.91
N GLU A 40 -9.60 0.38 7.64
CA GLU A 40 -8.74 -0.25 8.62
C GLU A 40 -8.42 0.70 9.79
N ILE A 41 -8.05 1.95 9.49
CA ILE A 41 -7.82 3.00 10.50
C ILE A 41 -9.09 3.31 11.28
N ARG A 42 -10.25 3.47 10.61
CA ARG A 42 -11.53 3.79 11.29
C ARG A 42 -11.89 2.78 12.39
N ARG A 43 -11.49 1.52 12.25
CA ARG A 43 -11.77 0.45 13.23
C ARG A 43 -11.00 0.61 14.55
N SER A 44 -9.94 1.43 14.59
CA SER A 44 -9.26 1.75 15.85
C SER A 44 -10.06 2.73 16.72
N VAL A 45 -11.03 3.45 16.16
CA VAL A 45 -11.84 4.41 16.91
C VAL A 45 -13.20 3.81 17.27
N THR A 46 -13.52 3.72 18.55
CA THR A 46 -14.81 3.20 19.03
C THR A 46 -15.43 4.18 20.02
N LYS A 47 -16.69 4.60 19.77
CA LYS A 47 -17.43 5.53 20.64
C LYS A 47 -16.65 6.82 20.98
N GLY A 48 -15.88 7.34 20.02
CA GLY A 48 -15.06 8.54 20.21
C GLY A 48 -13.77 8.32 20.99
N GLN A 49 -13.40 7.07 21.27
CA GLN A 49 -12.12 6.72 21.90
C GLN A 49 -11.21 6.02 20.90
N LEU A 50 -9.92 6.39 20.92
CA LEU A 50 -8.89 5.75 20.12
C LEU A 50 -8.30 4.55 20.86
N ASP A 51 -8.28 3.40 20.19
CA ASP A 51 -7.47 2.25 20.55
C ASP A 51 -6.12 2.37 19.83
N ALA A 52 -5.12 2.87 20.54
CA ALA A 52 -3.79 3.13 20.00
C ALA A 52 -3.07 1.85 19.53
N GLU A 53 -3.20 0.75 20.27
CA GLU A 53 -2.61 -0.53 19.88
C GLU A 53 -3.22 -1.05 18.57
N ARG A 54 -4.55 -0.92 18.44
CA ARG A 54 -5.25 -1.30 17.21
C ARG A 54 -4.89 -0.39 16.03
N LEU A 55 -4.64 0.89 16.28
CA LEU A 55 -4.19 1.83 15.25
C LEU A 55 -2.79 1.45 14.73
N ILE A 56 -1.85 1.15 15.62
CA ILE A 56 -0.51 0.68 15.24
C ILE A 56 -0.59 -0.66 14.47
N ALA A 57 -1.41 -1.59 14.96
CA ALA A 57 -1.64 -2.87 14.27
C ALA A 57 -2.23 -2.68 12.86
N ALA A 58 -3.13 -1.70 12.68
CA ALA A 58 -3.69 -1.34 11.38
C ALA A 58 -2.60 -0.80 10.43
N GLY A 59 -1.75 0.11 10.89
CA GLY A 59 -0.61 0.62 10.12
C GLY A 59 0.34 -0.50 9.68
N GLU A 60 0.70 -1.39 10.61
CA GLU A 60 1.57 -2.54 10.31
C GLU A 60 0.96 -3.50 9.29
N LYS A 61 -0.35 -3.76 9.40
CA LYS A 61 -1.07 -4.58 8.41
C LYS A 61 -1.01 -3.95 7.02
N ILE A 62 -1.30 -2.65 6.92
CA ILE A 62 -1.24 -1.91 5.65
C ILE A 62 0.17 -1.98 5.05
N ARG A 63 1.22 -1.83 5.88
CA ARG A 63 2.62 -1.96 5.44
C ARG A 63 2.90 -3.33 4.83
N ARG A 64 2.50 -4.41 5.49
CA ARG A 64 2.68 -5.79 5.00
C ARG A 64 1.94 -6.03 3.70
N GLU A 65 0.69 -5.58 3.60
CA GLU A 65 -0.11 -5.71 2.38
C GLU A 65 0.54 -4.96 1.21
N ALA A 66 1.06 -3.76 1.44
CA ALA A 66 1.75 -2.98 0.40
C ALA A 66 3.04 -3.67 -0.09
N ILE A 67 3.83 -4.24 0.82
CA ILE A 67 5.03 -5.02 0.48
C ILE A 67 4.63 -6.26 -0.34
N ALA A 68 3.65 -7.02 0.13
CA ALA A 68 3.16 -8.21 -0.55
C ALA A 68 2.62 -7.89 -1.96
N HIS A 69 1.86 -6.79 -2.11
CA HIS A 69 1.38 -6.34 -3.41
C HIS A 69 2.51 -5.96 -4.36
N ARG A 70 3.55 -5.28 -3.85
CA ARG A 70 4.72 -4.92 -4.66
C ARG A 70 5.49 -6.15 -5.12
N GLU A 71 5.68 -7.14 -4.23
CA GLU A 71 6.32 -8.40 -4.58
C GLU A 71 5.50 -9.19 -5.60
N GLN A 72 4.18 -9.24 -5.43
CA GLN A 72 3.28 -9.90 -6.37
C GLN A 72 3.34 -9.23 -7.75
N ALA A 73 3.22 -7.90 -7.80
CA ALA A 73 3.34 -7.14 -9.05
C ALA A 73 4.70 -7.37 -9.73
N ARG A 74 5.79 -7.48 -8.96
CA ARG A 74 7.12 -7.81 -9.49
C ARG A 74 7.12 -9.22 -10.10
N ARG A 75 6.55 -10.21 -9.42
CA ARG A 75 6.45 -11.60 -9.93
C ARG A 75 5.61 -11.67 -11.20
N ASP A 76 4.49 -10.98 -11.24
CA ASP A 76 3.59 -10.93 -12.40
C ASP A 76 4.27 -10.26 -13.59
N LEU A 77 5.01 -9.17 -13.34
CA LEU A 77 5.82 -8.51 -14.38
C LEU A 77 6.93 -9.42 -14.91
N MET A 78 7.63 -10.15 -14.05
CA MET A 78 8.63 -11.13 -14.46
C MET A 78 8.01 -12.26 -15.29
N ALA A 79 6.84 -12.76 -14.88
CA ALA A 79 6.12 -13.81 -15.58
C ALA A 79 5.68 -13.34 -16.98
N ALA A 80 5.09 -12.15 -17.07
CA ALA A 80 4.70 -11.54 -18.34
C ALA A 80 5.90 -11.30 -19.26
N THR A 81 7.00 -10.77 -18.72
CA THR A 81 8.25 -10.53 -19.47
C THR A 81 8.82 -11.85 -20.02
N ARG A 82 8.85 -12.92 -19.21
CA ARG A 82 9.30 -14.25 -19.66
C ARG A 82 8.38 -14.84 -20.73
N ALA A 83 7.06 -14.67 -20.61
CA ALA A 83 6.11 -15.15 -21.60
C ALA A 83 6.33 -14.45 -22.96
N LEU A 84 6.52 -13.13 -22.95
CA LEU A 84 6.83 -12.34 -24.14
C LEU A 84 8.13 -12.81 -24.81
N LEU A 85 9.19 -13.07 -24.03
CA LEU A 85 10.47 -13.55 -24.56
C LEU A 85 10.41 -14.97 -25.13
N ARG A 86 9.52 -15.84 -24.64
CA ARG A 86 9.36 -17.22 -25.14
C ARG A 86 8.51 -17.30 -26.41
N GLY A 87 7.51 -16.43 -26.55
CA GLY A 87 6.55 -16.46 -27.65
C GLY A 87 6.77 -15.41 -28.74
N GLY A 88 7.68 -14.45 -28.53
CA GLY A 88 7.88 -13.32 -29.44
C GLY A 88 8.91 -13.58 -30.53
N GLU A 89 8.54 -13.30 -31.77
CA GLU A 89 9.49 -13.04 -32.87
C GLU A 89 10.33 -11.78 -32.58
N ASP A 90 11.39 -11.52 -33.36
CA ASP A 90 12.33 -10.41 -33.11
C ASP A 90 11.74 -9.03 -33.46
N ASN A 91 10.77 -8.60 -32.66
CA ASN A 91 10.03 -7.35 -32.81
C ASN A 91 10.31 -6.38 -31.64
N ILE A 92 9.73 -5.17 -31.74
CA ILE A 92 9.95 -4.08 -30.79
C ILE A 92 9.49 -4.46 -29.36
N ILE A 93 8.42 -5.25 -29.23
CA ILE A 93 7.89 -5.69 -27.93
C ILE A 93 8.86 -6.68 -27.28
N THR A 94 9.39 -7.65 -28.05
CA THR A 94 10.38 -8.61 -27.56
C THR A 94 11.69 -7.94 -27.17
N ARG A 95 12.14 -6.92 -27.93
CA ARG A 95 13.31 -6.10 -27.56
C ARG A 95 13.08 -5.30 -26.28
N GLY A 96 11.92 -4.66 -26.15
CA GLY A 96 11.53 -3.93 -24.93
C GLY A 96 11.47 -4.84 -23.70
N ALA A 97 10.91 -6.05 -23.84
CA ALA A 97 10.91 -7.06 -22.77
C ALA A 97 12.33 -7.50 -22.39
N ARG A 98 13.24 -7.63 -23.36
CA ARG A 98 14.67 -7.98 -23.14
C ARG A 98 15.42 -6.90 -22.35
N GLU A 99 15.19 -5.63 -22.69
CA GLU A 99 15.73 -4.48 -21.96
C GLU A 99 15.15 -4.43 -20.54
N LEU A 100 13.83 -4.54 -20.39
CA LEU A 100 13.15 -4.52 -19.10
C LEU A 100 13.68 -5.62 -18.16
N ALA A 101 13.90 -6.83 -18.68
CA ALA A 101 14.45 -7.96 -17.93
C ALA A 101 15.82 -7.70 -17.29
N ARG A 102 16.57 -6.68 -17.73
CA ARG A 102 17.85 -6.31 -17.10
C ARG A 102 17.67 -5.54 -15.79
N PHE A 103 16.49 -4.97 -15.56
CA PHE A 103 16.19 -4.09 -14.42
C PHE A 103 15.31 -4.74 -13.35
N ILE A 104 14.78 -5.93 -13.59
CA ILE A 104 13.89 -6.68 -12.67
C ILE A 104 14.49 -8.01 -12.23
#